data_AF-W4LPD2-F1
#
_entry.id   AF-W4LPD2-F1
#
_cell.length_a   1.000
_cell.length_b   1.000
_cell.length_c   1.000
_cell.angle_alpha   90.00
_cell.angle_beta   90.00
_cell.angle_gamma   90.00
#
_symmetry.space_group_name_H-M   'P 1'
#
loop_
_entity.id
_entity.type
_entity.pdbx_description
1 polymer ?
#
loop_
_entity_poly.entity_id
_entity_poly.type
_entity_poly.pdbx_seq_one_letter_code
_entity_poly.pdbx_strand_id
1 'polypeptide(L)'
;MHQKVLYQAKPGEFLLQLHDIAHFWVREGKTITVERSPQATDADVQVFLLGSAFGALLHQRGVLPLHGSAVVTPEGVVVFVGHSGNGKSTLAGAFAKRGYAVLSDDVCAVTIASGVPLASPGVPWMRLWADMQRHLDGAIERRRVREGQEKYIVPLDGQFARKSMPLRAVVELTVGSTDELWVKPLADMSKSQVLLRHTYRSRFVGGLGLEGSHFMQVMQVANQIEVYRLCRPQVPFRLAEMVELIESEVMSAATERASA
;
A
#
# COMPACT_ATOMS: atom_id res chain seq x y z
N MET A 1 -16.57 -26.49 -7.45
CA MET A 1 -17.25 -25.56 -6.52
C MET A 1 -16.18 -24.77 -5.78
N HIS A 2 -15.99 -23.49 -6.07
CA HIS A 2 -15.02 -22.66 -5.34
C HIS A 2 -15.58 -22.32 -3.96
N GLN A 3 -15.09 -23.03 -2.93
CA GLN A 3 -15.45 -22.76 -1.54
C GLN A 3 -14.93 -21.36 -1.16
N LYS A 4 -15.82 -20.54 -0.59
CA LYS A 4 -15.53 -19.13 -0.27
C LYS A 4 -14.38 -19.05 0.74
N VAL A 5 -13.53 -18.03 0.59
CA VAL A 5 -12.61 -17.61 1.65
C VAL A 5 -13.44 -17.26 2.89
N LEU A 6 -13.27 -18.03 3.96
CA LEU A 6 -13.94 -17.80 5.22
C LEU A 6 -12.93 -17.20 6.19
N TYR A 7 -13.29 -16.07 6.80
CA TYR A 7 -12.56 -15.55 7.94
C TYR A 7 -13.49 -15.36 9.12
N GLN A 8 -12.93 -15.49 10.31
CA GLN A 8 -13.57 -15.19 11.59
C GLN A 8 -12.70 -14.18 12.32
N ALA A 9 -13.33 -13.24 12.99
CA ALA A 9 -12.63 -12.20 13.73
C ALA A 9 -13.39 -11.92 15.02
N LYS A 10 -12.62 -11.73 16.09
CA LYS A 10 -13.05 -11.17 17.38
C LYS A 10 -11.89 -10.33 17.94
N PRO A 11 -12.09 -9.50 18.98
CA PRO A 11 -11.00 -8.75 19.57
C PRO A 11 -9.79 -9.63 19.90
N GLY A 12 -8.61 -9.24 19.39
CA GLY A 12 -7.34 -9.94 19.60
C GLY A 12 -7.15 -11.25 18.83
N GLU A 13 -8.14 -11.76 18.08
CA GLU A 13 -8.01 -13.02 17.35
C GLU A 13 -8.63 -12.96 15.95
N PHE A 14 -7.91 -13.50 14.96
CA PHE A 14 -8.37 -13.59 13.58
C PHE A 14 -8.00 -14.95 13.02
N LEU A 15 -8.96 -15.61 12.39
CA LEU A 15 -8.77 -16.89 11.70
C LEU A 15 -9.12 -16.71 10.22
N LEU A 16 -8.21 -17.07 9.33
CA LEU A 16 -8.44 -17.16 7.89
C LEU A 16 -8.33 -18.61 7.46
N GLN A 17 -9.36 -19.13 6.81
CA GLN A 17 -9.42 -20.50 6.32
C GLN A 17 -9.46 -20.51 4.79
N LEU A 18 -8.47 -21.16 4.18
CA LEU A 18 -8.35 -21.32 2.74
C LEU A 18 -8.20 -22.81 2.42
N HIS A 19 -9.21 -23.36 1.77
CA HIS A 19 -9.19 -24.73 1.26
C HIS A 19 -7.97 -24.93 0.34
N ASP A 20 -7.32 -26.08 0.47
CA ASP A 20 -6.09 -26.49 -0.23
C ASP A 20 -4.83 -25.60 -0.05
N ILE A 21 -4.90 -24.51 0.72
CA ILE A 21 -3.75 -23.60 0.92
C ILE A 21 -3.24 -23.69 2.35
N ALA A 22 -3.92 -23.04 3.30
CA ALA A 22 -3.53 -23.01 4.70
C ALA A 22 -4.63 -22.38 5.55
N HIS A 23 -4.59 -22.66 6.84
CA HIS A 23 -5.25 -21.87 7.86
C HIS A 23 -4.25 -20.95 8.55
N PHE A 24 -4.63 -19.69 8.73
CA PHE A 24 -3.83 -18.69 9.42
C PHE A 24 -4.56 -18.22 10.66
N TRP A 25 -3.99 -18.45 11.83
CA TRP A 25 -4.52 -17.97 13.10
C TRP A 25 -3.61 -16.89 13.66
N VAL A 26 -4.14 -15.67 13.74
CA VAL A 26 -3.43 -14.47 14.17
C VAL A 26 -3.92 -14.06 15.55
N ARG A 27 -3.00 -13.95 16.52
CA ARG A 27 -3.34 -13.69 17.92
C ARG A 27 -2.55 -12.52 18.48
N GLU A 28 -3.26 -11.62 19.14
CA GLU A 28 -2.76 -10.48 19.92
C GLU A 28 -1.74 -9.60 19.21
N GLY A 29 -1.74 -9.61 17.87
CA GLY A 29 -0.72 -8.99 17.06
C GLY A 29 0.68 -9.59 17.25
N LYS A 30 0.85 -10.72 17.93
CA LYS A 30 2.18 -11.29 18.27
C LYS A 30 2.53 -12.50 17.43
N THR A 31 1.55 -13.35 17.17
CA THR A 31 1.79 -14.69 16.60
C THR A 31 0.88 -14.94 15.41
N ILE A 32 1.44 -15.53 14.35
CA ILE A 32 0.68 -16.12 13.25
C ILE A 32 1.00 -17.62 13.22
N THR A 33 0.03 -18.45 13.59
CA THR A 33 0.14 -19.90 13.41
C THR A 33 -0.35 -20.27 12.01
N VAL A 34 0.45 -21.04 11.28
CA VAL A 34 0.15 -21.46 9.90
C VAL A 34 0.00 -22.98 9.86
N GLU A 35 -1.20 -23.45 9.57
CA GLU A 35 -1.48 -24.86 9.29
C GLU A 35 -1.56 -25.03 7.77
N ARG A 36 -0.47 -25.52 7.17
CA ARG A 36 -0.35 -25.65 5.71
C ARG A 36 -1.05 -26.90 5.20
N SER A 37 -1.77 -26.77 4.08
CA SER A 37 -2.27 -27.91 3.31
C SER A 37 -1.11 -28.68 2.67
N PRO A 38 -1.10 -30.02 2.68
CA PRO A 38 -0.04 -30.83 2.05
C PRO A 38 0.19 -30.52 0.57
N GLN A 39 -0.81 -29.99 -0.13
CA GLN A 39 -0.76 -29.70 -1.57
C GLN A 39 -0.33 -28.26 -1.89
N ALA A 40 -0.29 -27.37 -0.89
CA ALA A 40 0.01 -25.95 -1.11
C ALA A 40 1.50 -25.75 -1.42
N THR A 41 1.81 -24.83 -2.34
CA THR A 41 3.19 -24.37 -2.54
C THR A 41 3.58 -23.30 -1.52
N ASP A 42 4.88 -23.06 -1.33
CA ASP A 42 5.36 -21.95 -0.48
C ASP A 42 4.85 -20.60 -0.98
N ALA A 43 4.74 -20.44 -2.30
CA ALA A 43 4.22 -19.22 -2.92
C ALA A 43 2.74 -18.99 -2.58
N ASP A 44 1.91 -20.06 -2.60
CA ASP A 44 0.50 -19.96 -2.20
C ASP A 44 0.39 -19.49 -0.75
N VAL A 45 1.12 -20.12 0.17
CA VAL A 45 1.11 -19.76 1.59
C VAL A 45 1.60 -18.32 1.79
N GLN A 46 2.70 -17.94 1.14
CA GLN A 46 3.33 -16.63 1.28
C GLN A 46 2.40 -15.48 0.86
N VAL A 47 1.56 -15.68 -0.17
CA VAL A 47 0.59 -14.68 -0.63
C VAL A 47 -0.39 -14.30 0.48
N PHE A 48 -0.92 -15.29 1.20
CA PHE A 48 -1.91 -15.04 2.25
C PHE A 48 -1.28 -14.72 3.61
N LEU A 49 -0.09 -15.26 3.88
CA LEU A 49 0.70 -14.92 5.05
C LEU A 49 1.05 -13.43 5.06
N LEU A 50 1.72 -12.94 4.01
CA LEU A 50 2.14 -11.54 3.89
C LEU A 50 0.99 -10.60 3.51
N GLY A 51 -0.14 -11.14 3.03
CA GLY A 51 -1.34 -10.39 2.70
C GLY A 51 -2.31 -10.32 3.88
N SER A 52 -3.33 -11.18 3.86
CA SER A 52 -4.45 -11.11 4.82
C SER A 52 -4.03 -11.36 6.27
N ALA A 53 -3.18 -12.36 6.53
CA ALA A 53 -2.78 -12.68 7.90
C ALA A 53 -1.93 -11.56 8.52
N PHE A 54 -0.93 -11.06 7.78
CA PHE A 54 -0.15 -9.89 8.22
C PHE A 54 -1.01 -8.63 8.35
N GLY A 55 -1.98 -8.41 7.45
CA GLY A 55 -2.93 -7.32 7.56
C GLY A 55 -3.74 -7.37 8.86
N ALA A 56 -4.25 -8.54 9.25
CA ALA A 56 -4.93 -8.72 10.53
C ALA A 56 -3.99 -8.46 11.73
N LEU A 57 -2.73 -8.91 11.64
CA LEU A 57 -1.72 -8.66 12.67
C LEU A 57 -1.44 -7.15 12.84
N LEU A 58 -1.35 -6.39 11.74
CA LEU A 58 -1.16 -4.94 11.78
C LEU A 58 -2.34 -4.24 12.46
N HIS A 59 -3.57 -4.62 12.12
CA HIS A 59 -4.78 -4.10 12.78
C HIS A 59 -4.78 -4.40 14.28
N GLN A 60 -4.47 -5.64 14.69
CA GLN A 60 -4.36 -6.01 16.11
C GLN A 60 -3.29 -5.22 16.88
N ARG A 61 -2.27 -4.70 16.18
CA ARG A 61 -1.22 -3.84 16.77
C ARG A 61 -1.59 -2.36 16.82
N GLY A 62 -2.77 -1.98 16.36
CA GLY A 62 -3.14 -0.56 16.22
C GLY A 62 -2.24 0.17 15.22
N VAL A 63 -1.76 -0.52 14.19
CA VAL A 63 -1.06 0.09 13.04
C VAL A 63 -2.11 0.42 11.98
N LEU A 64 -1.95 1.55 11.27
CA LEU A 64 -2.79 1.88 10.12
C LEU A 64 -2.14 1.36 8.84
N PRO A 65 -2.58 0.22 8.26
CA PRO A 65 -2.07 -0.25 6.99
C PRO A 65 -2.81 0.47 5.84
N LEU A 66 -2.07 1.18 5.00
CA LEU A 66 -2.59 1.74 3.74
C LEU A 66 -2.32 0.78 2.59
N HIS A 67 -3.32 0.58 1.74
CA HIS A 67 -3.18 -0.18 0.51
C HIS A 67 -2.50 0.68 -0.57
N GLY A 68 -1.18 0.69 -0.56
CA GLY A 68 -0.41 1.57 -1.42
C GLY A 68 1.06 1.21 -1.53
N SER A 69 1.71 1.90 -2.46
CA SER A 69 3.15 1.79 -2.71
C SER A 69 3.80 3.10 -2.27
N ALA A 70 4.93 3.03 -1.58
CA ALA A 70 5.53 4.16 -0.90
C ALA A 70 6.96 4.41 -1.39
N VAL A 71 7.28 5.67 -1.64
CA VAL A 71 8.63 6.11 -2.04
C VAL A 71 9.16 7.15 -1.06
N VAL A 72 10.47 7.18 -0.89
CA VAL A 72 11.18 8.11 -0.02
C VAL A 72 11.63 9.31 -0.83
N THR A 73 11.27 10.50 -0.36
CA THR A 73 11.75 11.80 -0.84
C THR A 73 12.59 12.48 0.23
N PRO A 74 13.29 13.59 -0.09
CA PRO A 74 14.00 14.37 0.92
C PRO A 74 13.12 14.89 2.07
N GLU A 75 11.83 15.14 1.83
CA GLU A 75 10.88 15.65 2.83
C GLU A 75 10.15 14.56 3.62
N GLY A 76 10.34 13.29 3.26
CA GLY A 76 9.66 12.16 3.88
C GLY A 76 9.04 11.24 2.85
N VAL A 77 8.04 10.48 3.28
CA VAL A 77 7.46 9.39 2.48
C VAL A 77 6.22 9.88 1.76
N VAL A 78 6.13 9.57 0.47
CA VAL A 78 4.90 9.72 -0.32
C VAL A 78 4.31 8.35 -0.62
N VAL A 79 3.03 8.16 -0.31
CA VAL A 79 2.32 6.90 -0.53
C VAL A 79 1.29 7.05 -1.63
N PHE A 80 1.38 6.21 -2.65
CA PHE A 80 0.43 6.11 -3.74
C PHE A 80 -0.68 5.10 -3.39
N VAL A 81 -1.92 5.57 -3.26
CA VAL A 81 -3.11 4.74 -2.97
C VAL A 81 -4.10 4.80 -4.14
N GLY A 82 -5.13 3.95 -4.15
CA GLY A 82 -6.03 3.82 -5.30
C GLY A 82 -6.50 2.38 -5.53
N HIS A 83 -7.50 2.19 -6.39
CA HIS A 83 -8.02 0.86 -6.70
C HIS A 83 -6.95 -0.04 -7.34
N SER A 84 -7.13 -1.35 -7.21
CA SER A 84 -6.27 -2.32 -7.90
C SER A 84 -6.29 -2.04 -9.40
N GLY A 85 -5.13 -2.06 -10.04
CA GLY A 85 -4.99 -1.74 -11.48
C GLY A 85 -4.81 -0.25 -11.80
N ASN A 86 -5.00 0.67 -10.85
CA ASN A 86 -4.84 2.11 -11.14
C ASN A 86 -3.38 2.53 -11.42
N GLY A 87 -2.39 1.71 -11.06
CA GLY A 87 -0.99 1.93 -11.37
C GLY A 87 -0.06 2.27 -10.20
N LYS A 88 -0.48 2.04 -8.94
CA LYS A 88 0.30 2.37 -7.72
C LYS A 88 1.74 1.83 -7.74
N SER A 89 1.88 0.51 -7.92
CA SER A 89 3.18 -0.17 -7.96
C SER A 89 4.01 0.26 -9.16
N THR A 90 3.35 0.54 -10.29
CA THR A 90 4.01 1.02 -11.51
C THR A 90 4.57 2.44 -11.34
N LEU A 91 3.83 3.29 -10.63
CA LEU A 91 4.30 4.63 -10.29
C LEU A 91 5.50 4.55 -9.33
N ALA A 92 5.44 3.71 -8.29
CA ALA A 92 6.58 3.46 -7.41
C ALA A 92 7.81 2.94 -8.19
N GLY A 93 7.62 2.02 -9.14
CA GLY A 93 8.70 1.55 -10.02
C GLY A 93 9.26 2.63 -10.94
N ALA A 94 8.43 3.55 -11.43
CA ALA A 94 8.89 4.69 -12.23
C ALA A 94 9.72 5.68 -11.40
N PHE A 95 9.33 5.94 -10.15
CA PHE A 95 10.13 6.70 -9.20
C PHE A 95 11.44 5.99 -8.84
N ALA A 96 11.41 4.67 -8.66
CA ALA A 96 12.61 3.87 -8.42
C ALA A 96 13.63 4.02 -9.56
N LYS A 97 13.16 4.01 -10.81
CA LYS A 97 13.99 4.30 -12.00
C LYS A 97 14.57 5.72 -12.00
N ARG A 98 13.89 6.71 -11.42
CA ARG A 98 14.39 8.08 -11.24
C ARG A 98 15.34 8.22 -10.04
N GLY A 99 15.66 7.13 -9.34
CA GLY A 99 16.62 7.11 -8.23
C GLY A 99 16.00 7.26 -6.83
N TYR A 100 14.68 7.33 -6.72
CA TYR A 100 14.01 7.35 -5.42
C TYR A 100 14.03 5.96 -4.78
N ALA A 101 14.22 5.91 -3.46
CA ALA A 101 14.11 4.64 -2.75
C ALA A 101 12.63 4.26 -2.56
N VAL A 102 12.30 2.99 -2.76
CA VAL A 102 10.98 2.42 -2.46
C VAL A 102 10.99 1.92 -1.01
N LEU A 103 10.01 2.36 -0.23
CA LEU A 103 9.85 1.96 1.17
C LEU A 103 8.96 0.72 1.30
N SER A 104 7.89 0.65 0.53
CA SER A 104 6.96 -0.48 0.57
C SER A 104 6.16 -0.58 -0.72
N ASP A 105 5.64 -1.77 -1.02
CA ASP A 105 4.66 -2.01 -2.08
C ASP A 105 3.51 -2.87 -1.52
N ASP A 106 2.30 -2.69 -2.07
CA ASP A 106 1.03 -3.30 -1.65
C ASP A 106 0.49 -2.85 -0.28
N VAL A 107 1.32 -2.87 0.77
CA VAL A 107 0.98 -2.48 2.14
C VAL A 107 2.01 -1.51 2.69
N CYS A 108 1.58 -0.28 3.00
CA CYS A 108 2.37 0.71 3.73
C CYS A 108 1.86 0.79 5.17
N ALA A 109 2.68 0.36 6.13
CA ALA A 109 2.32 0.37 7.55
C ALA A 109 2.63 1.74 8.17
N VAL A 110 1.60 2.41 8.70
CA VAL A 110 1.72 3.73 9.32
C VAL A 110 1.50 3.61 10.83
N THR A 111 2.48 4.08 11.59
CA THR A 111 2.39 4.24 13.05
C THR A 111 2.41 5.72 13.40
N ILE A 112 2.09 6.06 14.64
CA ILE A 112 2.19 7.43 15.14
C ILE A 112 3.17 7.39 16.31
N ALA A 113 4.27 8.14 16.19
CA ALA A 113 5.27 8.27 17.24
C ALA A 113 5.40 9.76 17.60
N SER A 114 5.19 10.11 18.87
CA SER A 114 5.25 11.49 19.35
C SER A 114 4.40 12.47 18.52
N GLY A 115 3.21 12.02 18.09
CA GLY A 115 2.28 12.82 17.27
C GLY A 115 2.59 12.81 15.77
N VAL A 116 3.73 12.28 15.34
CA VAL A 116 4.16 12.26 13.93
C VAL A 116 3.83 10.91 13.29
N PRO A 117 3.09 10.88 12.17
CA PRO A 117 2.89 9.65 11.39
C PRO A 117 4.21 9.17 10.77
N LEU A 118 4.58 7.92 11.01
CA LEU A 118 5.76 7.27 10.45
C LEU A 118 5.33 6.09 9.56
N ALA A 119 5.73 6.14 8.29
CA ALA A 119 5.62 5.02 7.37
C ALA A 119 6.80 4.06 7.59
N SER A 120 6.51 2.76 7.63
CA SER A 120 7.50 1.71 7.92
C SER A 120 7.88 0.92 6.67
N PRO A 121 9.13 0.43 6.57
CA PRO A 121 9.56 -0.39 5.46
C PRO A 121 8.73 -1.68 5.35
N GLY A 122 8.36 -2.03 4.11
CA GLY A 122 7.63 -3.25 3.79
C GLY A 122 8.57 -4.40 3.45
N VAL A 123 8.21 -5.16 2.42
CA VAL A 123 9.07 -6.20 1.85
C VAL A 123 10.01 -5.62 0.80
N PRO A 124 11.26 -6.11 0.66
CA PRO A 124 12.27 -5.58 -0.27
C PRO A 124 12.05 -5.99 -1.74
N TRP A 125 10.80 -6.12 -2.17
CA TRP A 125 10.42 -6.45 -3.54
C TRP A 125 9.05 -5.87 -3.89
N MET A 126 8.82 -5.60 -5.17
CA MET A 126 7.53 -5.17 -5.71
C MET A 126 6.81 -6.32 -6.42
N ARG A 127 5.48 -6.25 -6.50
CA ARG A 127 4.68 -7.17 -7.31
C ARG A 127 4.08 -6.43 -8.51
N LEU A 128 4.59 -6.68 -9.71
CA LEU A 128 4.20 -5.96 -10.93
C LEU A 128 3.52 -6.87 -11.95
N TRP A 129 2.51 -6.37 -12.67
CA TRP A 129 1.87 -7.11 -13.77
C TRP A 129 2.76 -7.15 -15.02
N ALA A 130 2.60 -8.17 -15.87
CA ALA A 130 3.43 -8.39 -17.07
C ALA A 130 3.35 -7.24 -18.10
N ASP A 131 2.19 -6.62 -18.24
CA ASP A 131 1.87 -5.56 -19.18
C ASP A 131 2.48 -4.21 -18.76
N MET A 132 2.46 -3.90 -17.46
CA MET A 132 3.07 -2.68 -16.91
C MET A 132 4.60 -2.77 -16.84
N GLN A 133 5.18 -3.97 -16.95
CA GLN A 133 6.63 -4.18 -17.05
C GLN A 133 7.23 -3.75 -18.40
N ARG A 134 6.44 -3.63 -19.49
CA ARG A 134 6.97 -3.11 -20.77
C ARG A 134 7.47 -1.67 -20.67
N HIS A 135 7.04 -0.94 -19.64
CA HIS A 135 7.51 0.41 -19.33
C HIS A 135 8.76 0.40 -18.42
N LEU A 136 9.19 -0.78 -17.96
CA LEU A 136 10.31 -0.99 -17.06
C LEU A 136 11.44 -1.78 -17.75
N ASP A 137 12.36 -1.08 -18.43
CA ASP A 137 13.61 -1.65 -18.98
C ASP A 137 14.43 -2.45 -17.94
N GLY A 138 14.98 -3.60 -18.35
CA GLY A 138 15.96 -4.38 -17.58
C GLY A 138 15.72 -5.90 -17.55
N ALA A 139 16.80 -6.68 -17.61
CA ALA A 139 16.78 -8.14 -17.43
C ALA A 139 16.82 -8.49 -15.92
N ILE A 140 15.69 -8.31 -15.24
CA ILE A 140 15.55 -8.66 -13.82
C ILE A 140 15.22 -10.16 -13.70
N GLU A 141 15.85 -10.90 -12.77
CA GLU A 141 15.47 -12.29 -12.45
C GLU A 141 13.99 -12.36 -12.03
N ARG A 142 13.24 -13.26 -12.67
CA ARG A 142 11.77 -13.24 -12.64
C ARG A 142 11.22 -14.40 -11.86
N ARG A 143 10.46 -14.13 -10.79
CA ARG A 143 9.61 -15.14 -10.15
C ARG A 143 8.14 -14.74 -10.24
N ARG A 144 7.33 -15.59 -10.82
CA ARG A 144 5.86 -15.42 -10.83
C ARG A 144 5.33 -15.47 -9.40
N VAL A 145 4.37 -14.60 -9.08
CA VAL A 145 3.73 -14.53 -7.75
C VAL A 145 2.90 -15.80 -7.48
N ARG A 146 2.24 -16.34 -8.51
CA ARG A 146 1.49 -17.60 -8.47
C ARG A 146 1.33 -18.18 -9.87
N GLU A 147 1.18 -19.50 -10.00
CA GLU A 147 0.77 -20.10 -11.28
C GLU A 147 -0.58 -19.54 -11.74
N GLY A 148 -0.69 -19.23 -13.04
CA GLY A 148 -1.87 -18.62 -13.65
C GLY A 148 -2.03 -17.10 -13.42
N GLN A 149 -1.11 -16.44 -12.70
CA GLN A 149 -1.10 -14.97 -12.58
C GLN A 149 0.06 -14.35 -13.35
N GLU A 150 -0.23 -13.37 -14.20
CA GLU A 150 0.76 -12.54 -14.89
C GLU A 150 1.32 -11.44 -13.97
N LYS A 151 1.65 -11.78 -12.72
CA LYS A 151 2.25 -10.87 -11.73
C LYS A 151 3.61 -11.42 -11.31
N TYR A 152 4.63 -10.58 -11.30
CA TYR A 152 6.03 -10.93 -11.09
C TYR A 152 6.58 -10.20 -9.88
N ILE A 153 7.48 -10.87 -9.16
CA ILE A 153 8.27 -10.29 -8.08
C ILE A 153 9.50 -9.62 -8.71
N VAL A 154 9.69 -8.35 -8.40
CA VAL A 154 10.83 -7.54 -8.83
C VAL A 154 11.61 -7.11 -7.59
N PRO A 155 12.83 -7.61 -7.36
CA PRO A 155 13.70 -7.16 -6.28
C PRO A 155 13.99 -5.65 -6.36
N LEU A 156 14.11 -5.01 -5.19
CA LEU A 156 14.46 -3.58 -5.07
C LEU A 156 15.95 -3.42 -4.76
N ASP A 157 16.81 -3.99 -5.61
CA ASP A 157 18.26 -4.08 -5.40
C ASP A 157 18.90 -2.68 -5.24
N GLY A 158 19.34 -2.37 -4.02
CA GLY A 158 19.93 -1.06 -3.66
C GLY A 158 18.92 0.09 -3.54
N GLN A 159 17.71 -0.06 -4.03
CA GLN A 159 16.65 0.97 -4.01
C GLN A 159 15.64 0.77 -2.88
N PHE A 160 15.82 -0.23 -2.01
CA PHE A 160 14.95 -0.45 -0.86
C PHE A 160 15.36 0.38 0.37
N ALA A 161 14.43 1.22 0.85
CA ALA A 161 14.60 1.93 2.11
C ALA A 161 14.32 1.00 3.31
N ARG A 162 15.19 1.05 4.32
CA ARG A 162 15.14 0.13 5.49
C ARG A 162 14.75 0.80 6.80
N LYS A 163 14.51 2.11 6.81
CA LYS A 163 14.19 2.87 8.02
C LYS A 163 12.78 3.44 7.90
N SER A 164 12.05 3.43 9.01
CA SER A 164 10.79 4.17 9.09
C SER A 164 11.07 5.67 8.97
N MET A 165 10.21 6.38 8.27
CA MET A 165 10.37 7.81 7.96
C MET A 165 9.02 8.54 8.08
N PRO A 166 9.02 9.86 8.35
CA PRO A 166 7.79 10.65 8.39
C PRO A 166 6.95 10.46 7.13
N LEU A 167 5.68 10.14 7.31
CA LEU A 167 4.72 10.14 6.21
C LEU A 167 4.39 11.60 5.88
N ARG A 168 4.79 12.05 4.70
CA ARG A 168 4.63 13.44 4.26
C ARG A 168 3.34 13.65 3.48
N ALA A 169 3.02 12.72 2.58
CA ALA A 169 1.83 12.83 1.74
C ALA A 169 1.26 11.48 1.30
N VAL A 170 -0.04 11.49 1.00
CA VAL A 170 -0.73 10.40 0.30
C VAL A 170 -1.29 10.94 -1.02
N VAL A 171 -1.07 10.23 -2.12
CA VAL A 171 -1.63 10.56 -3.44
C VAL A 171 -2.61 9.48 -3.85
N GLU A 172 -3.90 9.82 -3.94
CA GLU A 172 -4.94 8.93 -4.43
C GLU A 172 -4.97 8.94 -5.96
N LEU A 173 -4.66 7.80 -6.58
CA LEU A 173 -4.76 7.58 -8.01
C LEU A 173 -6.19 7.21 -8.37
N THR A 174 -6.81 8.04 -9.21
CA THR A 174 -8.12 7.84 -9.80
C THR A 174 -8.00 7.76 -11.33
N VAL A 175 -8.88 6.97 -11.94
CA VAL A 175 -8.99 6.83 -13.39
C VAL A 175 -10.36 7.38 -13.78
N GLY A 176 -10.39 8.32 -14.71
CA GLY A 176 -11.62 8.95 -15.18
C GLY A 176 -11.85 8.77 -16.68
N SER A 177 -13.09 8.94 -17.11
CA SER A 177 -13.47 9.12 -18.51
C SER A 177 -13.20 10.56 -18.95
N THR A 178 -11.93 10.96 -18.92
CA THR A 178 -11.42 12.30 -19.27
C THR A 178 -10.09 12.13 -19.98
N ASP A 179 -9.69 13.10 -20.81
CA ASP A 179 -8.33 13.17 -21.37
C ASP A 179 -7.36 13.95 -20.48
N GLU A 180 -7.88 14.59 -19.44
CA GLU A 180 -7.11 15.42 -18.52
C GLU A 180 -6.26 14.58 -17.55
N LEU A 181 -5.04 15.06 -17.33
CA LEU A 181 -4.15 14.61 -16.27
C LEU A 181 -3.92 15.77 -15.32
N TRP A 182 -4.27 15.60 -14.05
CA TRP A 182 -4.06 16.62 -13.01
C TRP A 182 -3.80 15.99 -11.66
N VAL A 183 -3.17 16.76 -10.77
CA VAL A 183 -3.04 16.47 -9.35
C VAL A 183 -3.52 17.68 -8.56
N LYS A 184 -4.33 17.46 -7.53
CA LYS A 184 -4.89 18.54 -6.71
C LYS A 184 -4.88 18.15 -5.23
N PRO A 185 -4.56 19.08 -4.31
CA PRO A 185 -4.68 18.82 -2.88
C PRO A 185 -6.14 18.63 -2.48
N LEU A 186 -6.36 17.83 -1.43
CA LEU A 186 -7.66 17.59 -0.82
C LEU A 186 -7.78 18.36 0.50
N ALA A 187 -8.94 18.96 0.73
CA ALA A 187 -9.26 19.66 1.98
C ALA A 187 -9.87 18.72 3.04
N ASP A 188 -9.56 18.99 4.30
CA ASP A 188 -10.18 18.48 5.53
C ASP A 188 -10.71 17.05 5.45
N MET A 189 -12.03 16.88 5.47
CA MET A 189 -12.73 15.60 5.50
C MET A 189 -12.44 14.71 4.29
N SER A 190 -12.04 15.29 3.16
CA SER A 190 -11.68 14.50 1.98
C SER A 190 -10.39 13.72 2.22
N LYS A 191 -9.46 14.26 3.03
CA LYS A 191 -8.21 13.57 3.40
C LYS A 191 -8.52 12.27 4.15
N SER A 192 -9.36 12.35 5.17
CA SER A 192 -9.69 11.20 6.01
C SER A 192 -10.53 10.16 5.26
N GLN A 193 -11.43 10.57 4.37
CA GLN A 193 -12.18 9.65 3.50
C GLN A 193 -11.25 8.82 2.61
N VAL A 194 -10.20 9.42 2.06
CA VAL A 194 -9.18 8.68 1.27
C VAL A 194 -8.49 7.62 2.12
N LEU A 195 -8.04 7.99 3.33
CA LEU A 195 -7.35 7.06 4.23
C LEU A 195 -8.27 5.92 4.71
N LEU A 196 -9.53 6.22 5.03
CA LEU A 196 -10.54 5.20 5.37
C LEU A 196 -10.75 4.24 4.21
N ARG A 197 -10.96 4.77 3.00
CA ARG A 197 -11.22 3.99 1.78
C ARG A 197 -10.07 3.06 1.43
N HIS A 198 -8.83 3.56 1.56
CA HIS A 198 -7.63 2.82 1.20
C HIS A 198 -6.94 2.16 2.39
N THR A 199 -7.62 2.04 3.54
CA THR A 199 -7.16 1.16 4.62
C THR A 199 -7.14 -0.28 4.12
N TYR A 200 -5.96 -0.91 4.14
CA TYR A 200 -5.77 -2.28 3.70
C TYR A 200 -6.59 -3.23 4.59
N ARG A 201 -7.42 -4.06 3.96
CA ARG A 201 -8.32 -5.01 4.63
C ARG A 201 -9.24 -4.35 5.68
N SER A 202 -9.74 -3.15 5.41
CA SER A 202 -10.70 -2.42 6.27
C SER A 202 -11.88 -3.27 6.75
N ARG A 203 -12.33 -4.26 5.96
CA ARG A 203 -13.37 -5.23 6.35
C ARG A 203 -13.07 -6.01 7.64
N PHE A 204 -11.81 -6.13 8.07
CA PHE A 204 -11.44 -6.84 9.30
C PHE A 204 -11.66 -5.99 10.55
N VAL A 205 -11.66 -4.65 10.42
CA VAL A 205 -11.72 -3.71 11.55
C VAL A 205 -12.94 -3.98 12.43
N GLY A 206 -14.11 -4.16 11.83
CA GLY A 206 -15.33 -4.36 12.60
C GLY A 206 -15.39 -5.69 13.36
N GLY A 207 -14.97 -6.78 12.71
CA GLY A 207 -14.89 -8.08 13.39
C GLY A 207 -13.85 -8.10 14.51
N LEU A 208 -12.82 -7.26 14.44
CA LEU A 208 -11.82 -7.12 15.50
C LEU A 208 -12.25 -6.15 16.62
N GLY A 209 -13.39 -5.46 16.48
CA GLY A 209 -13.86 -4.46 17.45
C GLY A 209 -12.96 -3.21 17.51
N LEU A 210 -12.38 -2.81 16.37
CA LEU A 210 -11.38 -1.74 16.28
C LEU A 210 -11.90 -0.45 15.64
N GLU A 211 -13.20 -0.32 15.37
CA GLU A 211 -13.79 0.78 14.59
C GLU A 211 -13.44 2.15 15.19
N GLY A 212 -13.63 2.32 16.50
CA GLY A 212 -13.37 3.60 17.17
C GLY A 212 -11.88 3.97 17.13
N SER A 213 -10.99 3.04 17.47
CA SER A 213 -9.54 3.27 17.45
C SER A 213 -9.02 3.50 16.03
N HIS A 214 -9.53 2.77 15.04
CA HIS A 214 -9.16 2.92 13.64
C HIS A 214 -9.58 4.30 13.11
N PHE A 215 -10.81 4.72 13.39
CA PHE A 215 -11.30 6.04 13.00
C PHE A 215 -10.44 7.17 13.59
N MET A 216 -10.15 7.10 14.89
CA MET A 216 -9.30 8.09 15.56
C MET A 216 -7.88 8.14 14.98
N GLN A 217 -7.29 6.97 14.71
CA GLN A 217 -5.98 6.88 14.07
C GLN A 217 -5.97 7.52 12.68
N VAL A 218 -7.01 7.27 11.87
CA VAL A 218 -7.13 7.88 10.55
C VAL A 218 -7.25 9.40 10.64
N MET A 219 -8.07 9.94 11.56
CA MET A 219 -8.16 11.39 11.75
C MET A 219 -6.82 11.99 12.16
N GLN A 220 -6.11 11.34 13.08
CA GLN A 220 -4.82 11.83 13.55
C GLN A 220 -3.77 11.87 12.43
N VAL A 221 -3.73 10.85 11.58
CA VAL A 221 -2.84 10.84 10.40
C VAL A 221 -3.28 11.90 9.39
N ALA A 222 -4.57 11.99 9.06
CA ALA A 222 -5.08 12.95 8.08
C ALA A 222 -4.75 14.42 8.42
N ASN A 223 -4.74 14.76 9.71
CA ASN A 223 -4.43 16.10 10.19
C ASN A 223 -2.93 16.47 10.12
N GLN A 224 -2.04 15.49 9.95
CA GLN A 224 -0.58 15.68 9.98
C GLN A 224 0.07 15.59 8.61
N ILE A 225 -0.69 15.18 7.58
CA ILE A 225 -0.15 14.93 6.24
C ILE A 225 -0.92 15.69 5.17
N GLU A 226 -0.29 15.83 4.01
CA GLU A 226 -1.00 16.23 2.81
C GLU A 226 -1.65 15.04 2.12
N VAL A 227 -2.81 15.28 1.52
CA VAL A 227 -3.45 14.29 0.67
C VAL A 227 -3.80 14.95 -0.65
N TYR A 228 -3.40 14.30 -1.73
CA TYR A 228 -3.66 14.75 -3.09
C TYR A 228 -4.51 13.71 -3.81
N ARG A 229 -5.25 14.15 -4.82
CA ARG A 229 -5.84 13.25 -5.82
C ARG A 229 -5.18 13.50 -7.15
N LEU A 230 -4.67 12.43 -7.76
CA LEU A 230 -4.26 12.40 -9.15
C LEU A 230 -5.39 11.76 -9.97
N CYS A 231 -5.86 12.46 -10.99
CA CYS A 231 -6.77 11.90 -11.99
C CYS A 231 -6.02 11.75 -13.30
N ARG A 232 -6.17 10.60 -13.96
CA ARG A 232 -5.64 10.36 -15.30
C ARG A 232 -6.70 9.77 -16.24
N PRO A 233 -6.53 9.94 -17.57
CA PRO A 233 -7.28 9.17 -18.56
C PRO A 233 -7.12 7.66 -18.37
N GLN A 234 -8.11 6.89 -18.81
CA GLN A 234 -7.99 5.43 -18.90
C GLN A 234 -6.88 5.02 -19.88
N VAL A 235 -6.82 5.68 -21.04
CA VAL A 235 -5.80 5.55 -22.09
C VAL A 235 -5.56 6.94 -22.69
N PRO A 236 -4.30 7.35 -22.95
CA PRO A 236 -3.05 6.65 -22.63
C PRO A 236 -2.70 6.67 -21.14
N PHE A 237 -1.84 5.76 -20.66
CA PHE A 237 -1.47 5.66 -19.23
C PHE A 237 -0.61 6.83 -18.71
N ARG A 238 -0.03 7.66 -19.60
CA ARG A 238 0.72 8.91 -19.34
C ARG A 238 1.70 8.84 -18.15
N LEU A 239 2.42 7.73 -17.98
CA LEU A 239 3.27 7.46 -16.81
C LEU A 239 4.34 8.52 -16.56
N ALA A 240 5.09 8.94 -17.59
CA ALA A 240 6.15 9.93 -17.44
C ALA A 240 5.59 11.27 -16.92
N GLU A 241 4.47 11.71 -17.48
CA GLU A 241 3.79 12.95 -17.11
C GLU A 241 3.21 12.89 -15.71
N MET A 242 2.69 11.73 -15.27
CA MET A 242 2.26 11.53 -13.88
C MET A 242 3.41 11.70 -12.90
N VAL A 243 4.59 11.16 -13.21
CA VAL A 243 5.77 11.26 -12.34
C VAL A 243 6.23 12.72 -12.25
N GLU A 244 6.34 13.40 -13.39
CA GLU A 244 6.72 14.83 -13.45
C GLU A 244 5.77 15.71 -12.64
N LEU A 245 4.46 15.48 -12.79
CA LEU A 245 3.44 16.25 -12.08
C LEU A 245 3.47 16.02 -10.57
N ILE A 246 3.77 14.79 -10.12
CA ILE A 246 3.92 14.51 -8.68
C ILE A 246 5.21 15.14 -8.15
N GLU A 247 6.30 15.10 -8.92
CA GLU A 247 7.54 15.77 -8.52
C GLU A 247 7.33 17.28 -8.37
N SER A 248 6.63 17.93 -9.30
CA SER A 248 6.40 19.38 -9.27
C SER A 248 5.40 19.82 -8.20
N GLU A 249 4.29 19.11 -8.02
CA GLU A 249 3.18 19.58 -7.17
C GLU A 249 3.15 18.96 -5.76
N VAL A 250 3.77 17.79 -5.58
CA VAL A 250 3.69 17.03 -4.32
C VAL A 250 5.05 16.94 -3.61
N MET A 251 6.12 16.73 -4.37
CA MET A 251 7.47 16.51 -3.82
C MET A 251 8.36 17.75 -3.83
N SER A 252 7.98 18.80 -4.55
CA SER A 252 8.69 20.08 -4.48
C SER A 252 8.42 20.74 -3.13
N ALA A 253 9.44 21.39 -2.59
CA ALA A 253 9.29 22.16 -1.36
C ALA A 253 8.25 23.24 -1.58
N ALA A 254 7.11 23.11 -0.89
CA ALA A 254 6.14 24.17 -0.79
C ALA A 254 6.83 25.38 -0.16
N THR A 255 7.30 26.29 -1.00
CA THR A 255 7.98 27.54 -0.63
C THR A 255 7.01 28.53 0.07
N GLU A 256 5.77 28.14 0.33
CA GLU A 256 4.71 29.04 0.83
C GLU A 256 3.99 28.50 2.08
N ARG A 257 4.73 28.10 3.12
CA ARG A 257 4.16 27.88 4.46
C ARG A 257 4.81 28.73 5.56
N ALA A 258 5.17 29.98 5.23
CA ALA A 258 5.61 30.98 6.20
C ALA A 258 5.17 32.40 5.79
N SER A 259 3.88 32.61 5.58
CA SER A 259 3.26 33.93 5.60
C SER A 259 1.74 33.81 5.73
N ALA A 260 1.28 33.42 6.91
CA ALA A 260 -0.05 33.70 7.45
C ALA A 260 -0.01 33.57 8.98
#